data_AF-A0A0E0DNH2-F1
#
_entry.id   AF-A0A0E0DNH2-F1
#
_cell.length_a   1.000
_cell.length_b   1.000
_cell.length_c   1.000
_cell.angle_alpha   90.00
_cell.angle_beta   90.00
_cell.angle_gamma   90.00
#
_symmetry.space_group_name_H-M   'P 1'
#
loop_
_entity.id
_entity.type
_entity.pdbx_description
1 polymer ?
#
loop_
_entity_poly.entity_id
_entity_poly.type
_entity_poly.pdbx_seq_one_letter_code
_entity_poly.pdbx_strand_id
1 'polypeptide(L)'
;MVFLKVDMSWNVLISPSELSPKGLLLRKAVIVSLLEDIANRKASKDHGYYIAVSELKAISEGKVRELTGDVLFPVTFTCITQKPTKGEILVGSVDKIL
;
A
#
# COMPACT_ATOMS: atom_id res chain seq x y z
N MET A 1 -4.88 19.61 -10.57
CA MET A 1 -4.80 18.53 -9.56
C MET A 1 -3.46 17.86 -9.71
N VAL A 2 -2.65 17.85 -8.65
CA VAL A 2 -1.30 17.26 -8.69
C VAL A 2 -1.32 15.87 -8.06
N PHE A 3 -0.77 14.89 -8.78
CA PHE A 3 -0.45 13.57 -8.26
C PHE A 3 1.01 13.51 -7.85
N LEU A 4 1.29 12.89 -6.70
CA LEU A 4 2.63 12.75 -6.16
C LEU A 4 3.04 11.28 -6.19
N LYS A 5 4.25 10.98 -6.64
CA LYS A 5 4.85 9.65 -6.47
C LYS A 5 5.65 9.66 -5.17
N VAL A 6 5.22 8.87 -4.19
CA VAL A 6 5.80 8.84 -2.84
C VAL A 6 6.38 7.46 -2.55
N ASP A 7 7.58 7.45 -1.98
CA ASP A 7 8.22 6.24 -1.47
C ASP A 7 7.68 5.91 -0.09
N MET A 8 7.24 4.67 0.10
CA MET A 8 6.62 4.21 1.34
C MET A 8 7.17 2.87 1.79
N SER A 9 7.12 2.65 3.10
CA SER A 9 7.43 1.39 3.75
C SER A 9 6.19 0.87 4.46
N TRP A 10 5.91 -0.42 4.34
CA TRP A 10 4.75 -1.05 4.97
C TRP A 10 5.09 -2.46 5.43
N ASN A 11 4.40 -2.95 6.46
CA ASN A 11 4.56 -4.33 6.89
C ASN A 11 3.34 -5.12 6.44
N VAL A 12 3.56 -6.08 5.55
CA VAL A 12 2.54 -6.96 5.02
C VAL A 12 2.50 -8.22 5.89
N LEU A 13 1.32 -8.60 6.36
CA LEU A 13 1.13 -9.82 7.14
C LEU A 13 0.69 -10.95 6.21
N ILE A 14 1.44 -12.05 6.20
CA ILE A 14 1.14 -13.24 5.37
C ILE A 14 0.95 -14.43 6.29
N SER A 15 -0.15 -15.16 6.10
CA SER A 15 -0.45 -16.35 6.90
C SER A 15 0.31 -17.59 6.40
N PRO A 16 0.60 -18.56 7.28
CA PRO A 16 1.31 -19.80 6.91
C PRO A 16 0.67 -20.58 5.76
N SER A 17 -0.65 -20.52 5.64
CA SER A 17 -1.41 -21.15 4.55
C SER A 17 -1.09 -20.58 3.16
N GLU A 18 -0.63 -19.34 3.10
CA GLU A 18 -0.29 -18.62 1.86
C GLU A 18 1.20 -18.80 1.49
N LEU A 19 2.02 -19.26 2.45
CA LEU A 19 3.43 -19.58 2.29
C LEU A 19 3.59 -20.96 1.65
N SER A 20 3.33 -21.05 0.35
CA SER A 20 3.58 -22.28 -0.39
C SER A 20 5.08 -22.55 -0.56
N PRO A 21 5.52 -23.83 -0.46
CA PRO A 21 6.92 -24.24 -0.59
C PRO A 21 7.55 -23.95 -1.97
N LYS A 22 6.77 -23.55 -2.98
CA LYS A 22 7.28 -23.08 -4.28
C LYS A 22 7.33 -21.55 -4.26
N GLY A 23 8.49 -20.98 -3.93
CA GLY A 23 8.72 -19.55 -3.63
C GLY A 23 8.21 -18.48 -4.61
N LEU A 24 7.71 -18.84 -5.80
CA LEU A 24 6.98 -17.91 -6.69
C LEU A 24 5.67 -17.38 -6.08
N LEU A 25 5.09 -18.10 -5.11
CA LEU A 25 3.82 -17.73 -4.49
C LEU A 25 3.95 -16.63 -3.42
N LEU A 26 5.12 -16.49 -2.78
CA LEU A 26 5.32 -15.49 -1.74
C LEU A 26 5.24 -14.06 -2.29
N ARG A 27 5.97 -13.75 -3.36
CA ARG A 27 5.95 -12.40 -3.96
C ARG A 27 4.55 -12.00 -4.40
N LYS A 28 3.78 -12.96 -4.94
CA LYS A 28 2.38 -12.74 -5.33
C LYS A 28 1.51 -12.46 -4.12
N ALA A 29 1.62 -13.27 -3.06
CA ALA A 29 0.85 -13.07 -1.82
C ALA A 29 1.14 -11.70 -1.20
N VAL A 30 2.42 -11.30 -1.14
CA VAL A 30 2.84 -9.98 -0.65
C VAL A 30 2.25 -8.85 -1.49
N ILE A 31 2.25 -8.96 -2.82
CA ILE A 31 1.66 -7.93 -3.69
C ILE A 31 0.15 -7.83 -3.47
N VAL A 32 -0.56 -8.95 -3.43
CA VAL A 32 -2.02 -8.97 -3.26
C VAL A 32 -2.39 -8.36 -1.91
N SER A 33 -1.76 -8.81 -0.82
CA SER A 33 -2.01 -8.28 0.52
C SER A 33 -1.63 -6.80 0.64
N LEU A 34 -0.53 -6.35 0.02
CA LEU A 34 -0.18 -4.92 -0.03
C LEU A 34 -1.26 -4.09 -0.75
N LEU A 35 -1.78 -4.57 -1.89
CA LEU A 35 -2.81 -3.87 -2.64
C LEU A 35 -4.11 -3.77 -1.83
N GLU A 36 -4.50 -4.85 -1.14
CA GLU A 36 -5.66 -4.86 -0.24
C GLU A 36 -5.49 -3.89 0.94
N ASP A 37 -4.33 -3.91 1.60
CA ASP A 37 -4.02 -3.01 2.71
C ASP A 37 -4.14 -1.53 2.33
N ILE A 38 -3.58 -1.17 1.17
CA ILE A 38 -3.61 0.21 0.69
C ILE A 38 -5.03 0.62 0.24
N ALA A 39 -5.76 -0.28 -0.42
CA ALA A 39 -7.15 -0.04 -0.80
C ALA A 39 -8.06 0.16 0.42
N ASN A 40 -7.84 -0.61 1.49
CA ASN A 40 -8.59 -0.51 2.74
C ASN A 40 -8.28 0.78 3.52
N ARG A 41 -7.01 1.24 3.49
CA ARG A 41 -6.59 2.45 4.20
C ARG A 41 -7.15 3.73 3.58
N LYS A 42 -7.28 3.79 2.25
CA LYS A 42 -7.78 4.91 1.42
C LYS A 42 -6.98 6.22 1.49
N ALA A 43 -6.65 6.72 2.68
CA ALA A 43 -5.93 7.96 2.86
C ALA A 43 -5.14 8.03 4.18
N SER A 44 -4.25 9.02 4.29
CA SER A 44 -3.62 9.43 5.55
C SER A 44 -3.39 10.93 5.61
N LYS A 45 -3.16 11.45 6.82
CA LYS A 45 -2.83 12.87 7.03
C LYS A 45 -1.53 13.28 6.33
N ASP A 46 -0.55 12.39 6.29
CA ASP A 46 0.78 12.69 5.77
C ASP A 46 0.81 12.60 4.24
N HIS A 47 0.18 11.57 3.66
CA HIS A 47 0.27 11.29 2.22
C HIS A 47 -0.95 11.73 1.40
N GLY A 48 -2.08 12.07 2.03
CA GLY A 48 -3.35 12.29 1.35
C GLY A 48 -4.01 10.98 0.93
N TYR A 49 -4.77 11.01 -0.15
CA TYR A 49 -5.43 9.86 -0.76
C TYR A 49 -4.43 8.97 -1.49
N TYR A 50 -4.53 7.67 -1.27
CA TYR A 50 -3.79 6.68 -2.04
C TYR A 50 -4.58 6.35 -3.31
N ILE A 51 -3.94 6.51 -4.46
CA ILE A 51 -4.58 6.31 -5.77
C ILE A 51 -4.19 4.93 -6.32
N ALA A 52 -2.88 4.65 -6.36
CA ALA A 52 -2.38 3.39 -6.90
C ALA A 52 -0.97 3.08 -6.38
N VAL A 53 -0.72 1.82 -6.04
CA VAL A 53 0.65 1.31 -5.88
C VAL A 53 1.28 1.23 -7.27
N SER A 54 2.38 1.94 -7.49
CA SER A 54 3.04 2.02 -8.80
C SER A 54 4.13 0.97 -8.98
N GLU A 55 4.92 0.70 -7.95
CA GLU A 55 6.07 -0.20 -8.06
C GLU A 55 6.44 -0.77 -6.69
N LEU A 56 6.59 -2.10 -6.60
CA LEU A 56 7.16 -2.76 -5.44
C LEU A 56 8.69 -2.79 -5.57
N LYS A 57 9.39 -2.03 -4.72
CA LYS A 57 10.85 -1.84 -4.77
C LYS A 57 11.60 -3.00 -4.12
N ALA A 58 11.25 -3.35 -2.88
CA ALA A 58 11.90 -4.44 -2.17
C ALA A 58 10.94 -5.14 -1.20
N ILE A 59 11.21 -6.43 -0.98
CA ILE A 59 10.64 -7.23 0.11
C ILE A 59 11.83 -7.62 0.99
N SER A 60 11.84 -7.15 2.24
CA SER A 60 12.85 -7.50 3.23
C SER A 60 12.52 -8.84 3.88
N GLU A 61 13.49 -9.37 4.63
CA GLU A 61 13.32 -10.63 5.36
C GLU A 61 12.11 -10.58 6.31
N GLY A 62 11.28 -11.62 6.22
CA GLY A 62 10.06 -11.73 7.00
C GLY A 62 10.34 -12.16 8.44
N LYS A 63 9.63 -11.57 9.40
CA LYS A 63 9.71 -11.96 10.81
C LYS A 63 8.47 -12.74 11.20
N VAL A 64 8.66 -13.96 11.70
CA VAL A 64 7.57 -14.81 12.20
C VAL A 64 7.05 -14.22 13.52
N ARG A 65 5.74 -14.06 13.63
CA ARG A 65 5.08 -13.69 14.89
C ARG A 65 4.95 -14.92 15.76
N GLU A 66 5.35 -14.75 17.02
CA GLU A 66 5.11 -15.75 18.05
C GLU A 66 3.61 -15.99 18.21
N LEU A 67 3.23 -17.23 18.57
CA LEU A 67 1.86 -17.71 18.79
C LEU A 67 1.00 -17.94 17.54
N THR A 68 1.03 -17.06 16.53
CA THR A 68 0.20 -17.22 15.32
C THR A 68 0.92 -17.91 14.17
N GLY A 69 2.26 -17.79 14.12
CA GLY A 69 3.06 -18.30 13.01
C GLY A 69 2.97 -17.45 11.74
N ASP A 70 2.17 -16.38 11.73
CA ASP A 70 2.12 -15.43 10.62
C ASP A 70 3.48 -14.75 10.41
N VAL A 71 3.77 -14.37 9.17
CA VAL A 71 5.05 -13.75 8.83
C VAL A 71 4.81 -12.31 8.40
N LEU A 72 5.48 -11.38 9.07
CA LEU A 72 5.51 -9.97 8.73
C LEU A 72 6.64 -9.69 7.75
N PHE A 73 6.31 -9.28 6.53
CA PHE A 73 7.26 -8.86 5.51
C PHE A 73 7.31 -7.34 5.43
N PRO A 74 8.43 -6.69 5.82
CA PRO A 74 8.64 -5.28 5.54
C PRO A 74 8.84 -5.10 4.04
N VAL A 75 8.03 -4.26 3.41
CA VAL A 75 8.11 -3.94 1.99
C VAL A 75 8.33 -2.46 1.78
N THR A 76 9.11 -2.12 0.75
CA THR A 76 9.23 -0.75 0.25
C THR A 76 8.65 -0.68 -1.15
N PHE A 77 7.89 0.37 -1.42
CA PHE A 77 7.18 0.55 -2.68
C PHE A 77 6.94 2.02 -2.97
N THR A 78 6.55 2.32 -4.19
CA THR A 78 6.10 3.64 -4.59
C THR A 78 4.59 3.65 -4.77
N CYS A 79 3.95 4.72 -4.31
CA CYS A 79 2.52 4.91 -4.44
C CYS A 79 2.25 6.28 -5.06
N ILE A 80 1.30 6.32 -5.98
CA ILE A 80 0.72 7.54 -6.50
C ILE A 80 -0.31 8.00 -5.48
N THR A 81 -0.09 9.19 -4.92
CA THR A 81 -0.97 9.80 -3.94
C THR A 81 -1.49 11.15 -4.42
N GLN A 82 -2.56 11.61 -3.80
CA GLN A 82 -3.16 12.91 -4.07
C GLN A 82 -3.46 13.60 -2.74
N LYS A 83 -2.85 14.77 -2.53
CA LYS A 83 -3.03 15.54 -1.31
C LYS A 83 -3.26 17.01 -1.68
N PRO A 84 -4.50 17.53 -1.57
CA PRO A 84 -4.74 18.95 -1.74
C PRO A 84 -3.90 19.77 -0.76
N THR A 85 -3.24 20.81 -1.25
CA THR A 85 -2.42 21.70 -0.41
C THR A 85 -3.01 23.10 -0.32
N LYS A 86 -2.68 23.82 0.77
CA LYS A 86 -3.16 25.19 0.97
C LYS A 86 -2.63 26.08 -0.14
N GLY A 87 -3.53 26.77 -0.84
CA GLY A 87 -3.21 27.64 -1.97
C GLY A 87 -3.22 26.94 -3.32
N GLU A 88 -3.49 25.63 -3.38
CA GLU A 88 -3.65 24.91 -4.65
C GLU A 88 -4.97 25.30 -5.33
N ILE A 89 -4.90 25.57 -6.64
CA ILE A 89 -6.06 25.81 -7.48
C ILE A 89 -6.51 24.47 -8.06
N LEU A 90 -7.75 24.08 -7.78
CA LEU A 90 -8.38 22.86 -8.28
C LEU A 90 -9.53 23.20 -9.22
N VAL A 91 -9.69 22.40 -10.27
CA VAL A 91 -10.79 22.48 -11.23
C VAL A 91 -11.57 21.18 -11.14
N GLY A 92 -12.88 21.26 -11.01
CA GLY A 92 -13.76 20.11 -10.90
C GLY A 92 -15.19 20.42 -11.37
N SER A 93 -16.03 19.39 -11.41
CA SER A 93 -17.45 19.50 -11.73
C SER A 93 -18.31 19.47 -10.47
N VAL A 94 -19.46 20.14 -10.49
CA VAL A 94 -20.46 20.06 -9.42
C VAL A 94 -21.30 18.79 -9.64
N ASP A 95 -21.25 17.87 -8.68
CA ASP A 95 -22.01 16.61 -8.73
C ASP A 95 -23.42 16.75 -8.14
N LYS A 96 -23.53 17.40 -6.97
CA LYS A 96 -24.79 17.61 -6.27
C LYS A 96 -24.87 19.01 -5.68
N ILE A 97 -26.03 19.64 -5.82
CA ILE A 97 -26.40 20.86 -5.11
C ILE A 97 -27.42 20.44 -4.05
N LEU A 98 -27.05 20.57 -2.77
CA LEU A 98 -27.87 20.22 -1.61
C LEU A 98 -28.65 21.43 -1.10
#